data_AF-A0A0C3DEI8-F1
#
_entry.id   AF-A0A0C3DEI8-F1
#
_cell.length_a   1.000
_cell.length_b   1.000
_cell.length_c   1.000
_cell.angle_alpha   90.00
_cell.angle_beta   90.00
_cell.angle_gamma   90.00
#
_symmetry.space_group_name_H-M   'P 1'
#
loop_
_entity.id
_entity.type
_entity.pdbx_description
1 polymer ?
#
loop_
_entity_poly.entity_id
_entity_poly.type
_entity_poly.pdbx_seq_one_letter_code
_entity_poly.pdbx_strand_id
1 'polypeptide(L)'
;MSITEFLNPAAEMHDLVEATENDIYEAVMDAKRVKDGLDADDDDLEKDVASAKPGPTHCEALQAVLTLQEYIGAINDPFVCKLEVMLTLFGWMTQAAVAQSMKDTKSMDYF
;
A
#
# COMPACT_ATOMS: atom_id res chain seq x y z
N MET A 1 -12.83 15.78 -27.47
CA MET A 1 -12.59 14.77 -26.43
C MET A 1 -13.34 15.20 -25.19
N SER A 2 -14.26 14.36 -24.72
CA SER A 2 -15.19 14.66 -23.64
C SER A 2 -14.69 14.02 -22.34
N ILE A 3 -14.83 14.69 -21.20
CA ILE A 3 -14.52 14.15 -19.86
C ILE A 3 -15.23 12.81 -19.60
N THR A 4 -16.37 12.58 -20.25
CA THR A 4 -17.13 11.32 -20.12
C THR A 4 -16.42 10.10 -20.71
N GLU A 5 -15.41 10.27 -21.57
CA GLU A 5 -14.57 9.17 -22.08
C GLU A 5 -13.50 8.72 -21.05
N PHE A 6 -13.19 9.53 -20.03
CA PHE A 6 -12.22 9.20 -18.98
C PHE A 6 -12.82 8.39 -17.81
N LEU A 7 -14.15 8.41 -17.66
CA LEU A 7 -14.82 7.86 -16.47
C LEU A 7 -15.34 6.44 -16.66
N ASN A 8 -14.93 5.74 -17.72
CA ASN A 8 -15.30 4.33 -17.88
C ASN A 8 -14.34 3.57 -18.81
N PRO A 9 -13.18 3.11 -18.35
CA PRO A 9 -12.58 1.93 -18.94
C PRO A 9 -13.44 0.74 -18.53
N ALA A 10 -14.47 0.43 -19.32
CA ALA A 10 -15.19 -0.84 -19.26
C ALA A 10 -14.27 -2.08 -19.50
N ALA A 11 -12.97 -1.85 -19.65
CA ALA A 11 -11.91 -2.83 -19.85
C ALA A 11 -11.13 -3.17 -18.56
N GLU A 12 -11.30 -2.45 -17.44
CA GLU A 12 -10.58 -2.73 -16.18
C GLU A 12 -11.29 -3.75 -15.27
N MET A 13 -12.15 -4.61 -15.82
CA MET A 13 -12.86 -5.63 -15.06
C MET A 13 -12.36 -7.05 -15.35
N HIS A 14 -11.06 -7.22 -15.64
CA HIS A 14 -10.55 -8.54 -16.03
C HIS A 14 -9.24 -9.05 -15.40
N ASP A 15 -8.66 -8.35 -14.42
CA ASP A 15 -7.47 -8.83 -13.69
C ASP A 15 -7.59 -8.74 -12.17
N LEU A 16 -8.82 -8.80 -11.63
CA LEU A 16 -9.02 -9.20 -10.24
C LEU A 16 -8.92 -10.73 -10.21
N VAL A 17 -7.68 -11.23 -10.19
CA VAL A 17 -7.42 -12.61 -9.79
C VAL A 17 -8.01 -12.76 -8.39
N GLU A 18 -9.14 -13.44 -8.31
CA GLU A 18 -9.83 -13.79 -7.09
C GLU A 18 -8.95 -14.78 -6.33
N ALA A 19 -7.90 -14.26 -5.68
CA ALA A 19 -7.02 -15.05 -4.84
C ALA A 19 -7.87 -15.60 -3.70
N THR A 20 -8.03 -16.91 -3.66
CA THR A 20 -8.80 -17.56 -2.61
C THR A 20 -8.00 -17.45 -1.31
N GLU A 21 -8.67 -17.41 -0.16
CA GLU A 21 -7.99 -17.38 1.14
C GLU A 21 -6.96 -18.52 1.31
N ASN A 22 -7.18 -19.65 0.63
CA ASN A 22 -6.25 -20.76 0.53
C ASN A 22 -4.93 -20.40 -0.18
N ASP A 23 -5.00 -19.61 -1.26
CA ASP A 23 -3.83 -19.18 -2.02
C ASP A 23 -2.96 -18.22 -1.19
N ILE A 24 -3.61 -17.36 -0.41
CA ILE A 24 -2.93 -16.48 0.56
C ILE A 24 -2.28 -17.32 1.67
N TYR A 25 -3.00 -18.32 2.20
CA TYR A 25 -2.48 -19.22 3.23
C TYR A 25 -1.25 -20.00 2.75
N GLU A 26 -1.29 -20.58 1.54
CA GLU A 26 -0.14 -21.29 0.98
C GLU A 26 1.05 -20.37 0.76
N ALA A 27 0.84 -19.17 0.20
CA ALA A 27 1.91 -18.19 -0.01
C ALA A 27 2.60 -17.77 1.32
N VAL A 28 1.82 -17.60 2.40
CA VAL A 28 2.35 -17.28 3.73
C VAL A 28 3.14 -18.45 4.32
N MET A 29 2.64 -19.68 4.17
CA MET A 29 3.31 -20.87 4.67
C MET A 29 4.61 -21.16 3.92
N ASP A 30 4.65 -20.91 2.60
CA ASP A 30 5.86 -21.07 1.80
C ASP A 30 6.92 -20.03 2.15
N ALA A 31 6.53 -18.76 2.30
CA ALA A 31 7.43 -17.71 2.78
C ALA A 31 7.99 -18.02 4.17
N LYS A 32 7.18 -18.60 5.05
CA LYS A 32 7.61 -19.04 6.38
C LYS A 32 8.60 -20.21 6.31
N ARG A 33 8.38 -21.20 5.45
CA ARG A 33 9.32 -22.32 5.27
C ARG A 33 10.69 -21.87 4.75
N VAL A 34 10.72 -20.92 3.81
CA VAL A 34 11.98 -20.35 3.31
C VAL A 34 12.73 -19.62 4.42
N LYS A 35 12.02 -18.89 5.26
CA LYS A 35 12.61 -18.20 6.41
C LYS A 35 13.12 -19.17 7.47
N ASP A 36 12.31 -20.14 7.87
CA ASP A 36 12.65 -21.11 8.91
C ASP A 36 13.73 -22.11 8.43
N GLY A 37 13.86 -22.32 7.11
CA GLY A 37 14.95 -23.11 6.50
C GLY A 37 16.27 -22.36 6.39
N LEU A 38 16.27 -21.02 6.48
CA LEU A 38 17.49 -20.20 6.50
C LEU A 38 18.16 -20.18 7.89
N ASP A 39 17.43 -20.50 8.95
CA ASP A 39 17.94 -20.50 10.33
C ASP A 39 18.57 -21.86 10.75
N ALA A 40 18.61 -22.86 9.86
CA ALA A 40 19.01 -24.23 10.19
C ALA A 40 20.33 -24.72 9.56
N ASP A 41 21.03 -23.92 8.75
CA ASP A 41 22.30 -24.33 8.14
C ASP A 41 23.32 -23.18 8.18
N ASP A 42 24.00 -23.03 9.32
CA ASP A 42 25.21 -22.20 9.50
C ASP A 42 26.47 -23.06 9.34
N ASP A 43 26.47 -24.05 8.45
CA ASP A 43 27.62 -24.96 8.29
C ASP A 43 27.75 -25.63 6.90
N ASP A 44 27.43 -24.92 5.81
CA ASP A 44 27.96 -25.31 4.48
C ASP A 44 28.42 -24.11 3.66
N LEU A 45 29.69 -23.77 3.89
CA LEU A 45 30.47 -22.92 3.00
C LEU A 45 30.60 -23.59 1.63
N GLU A 46 30.37 -22.79 0.59
CA GLU A 46 30.76 -23.04 -0.81
C GLU A 46 29.73 -23.66 -1.77
N LYS A 47 28.64 -22.94 -2.07
CA LYS A 47 28.10 -22.88 -3.44
C LYS A 47 26.97 -21.85 -3.60
N ASP A 48 27.31 -20.57 -3.78
CA ASP A 48 26.74 -19.79 -4.88
C ASP A 48 27.49 -18.46 -5.08
N VAL A 49 28.74 -18.55 -5.56
CA VAL A 49 29.43 -17.39 -6.16
C VAL A 49 28.97 -17.27 -7.62
N ALA A 50 27.65 -17.32 -7.87
CA ALA A 50 27.06 -17.05 -9.18
C ALA A 50 26.12 -15.86 -9.08
N SER A 51 26.68 -14.69 -9.38
CA SER A 51 25.95 -13.45 -9.67
C SER A 51 25.29 -12.73 -8.48
N ALA A 52 26.07 -12.45 -7.43
CA ALA A 52 25.78 -11.24 -6.65
C ALA A 52 26.01 -10.04 -7.59
N LYS A 53 24.92 -9.44 -8.11
CA LYS A 53 25.00 -8.17 -8.84
C LYS A 53 25.84 -7.21 -8.00
N PRO A 54 26.85 -6.53 -8.58
CA PRO A 54 27.58 -5.52 -7.84
C PRO A 54 26.57 -4.54 -7.26
N GLY A 55 26.72 -4.20 -5.97
CA GLY A 55 25.89 -3.20 -5.33
C GLY A 55 25.92 -1.89 -6.13
N PRO A 56 24.87 -1.06 -6.03
CA PRO A 56 24.77 0.15 -6.82
C PRO A 56 26.03 0.99 -6.63
N THR A 57 26.62 1.40 -7.74
CA THR A 57 27.75 2.32 -7.73
C THR A 57 27.34 3.62 -7.05
N HIS A 58 28.31 4.34 -6.50
CA HIS A 58 28.06 5.63 -5.86
C HIS A 58 27.27 6.59 -6.77
N CYS A 59 27.51 6.55 -8.08
CA CYS A 59 26.78 7.34 -9.07
C CYS A 59 25.30 6.91 -9.19
N GLU A 60 25.02 5.60 -9.23
CA GLU A 60 23.65 5.07 -9.28
C GLU A 60 22.87 5.40 -8.01
N ALA A 61 23.53 5.29 -6.84
CA ALA A 61 22.92 5.69 -5.57
C ALA A 61 22.60 7.19 -5.53
N LEU A 62 23.51 8.05 -6.03
CA LEU A 62 23.27 9.50 -6.11
C LEU A 62 22.10 9.83 -7.06
N GLN A 63 22.02 9.15 -8.19
CA GLN A 63 20.94 9.33 -9.16
C GLN A 63 19.59 8.86 -8.60
N ALA A 64 19.57 7.77 -7.84
CA ALA A 64 18.39 7.31 -7.11
C ALA A 64 17.93 8.32 -6.05
N VAL A 65 18.86 8.96 -5.33
CA VAL A 65 18.51 10.00 -4.35
C VAL A 65 17.92 11.24 -5.03
N LEU A 66 18.51 11.71 -6.13
CA LEU A 66 18.01 12.88 -6.86
C LEU A 66 16.60 12.64 -7.42
N THR A 67 16.37 11.45 -8.00
CA THR A 67 15.04 11.08 -8.52
C THR A 67 14.02 10.99 -7.39
N LEU A 68 14.35 10.33 -6.26
CA LEU A 68 13.47 10.31 -5.09
C LEU A 68 13.17 11.72 -4.56
N GLN A 69 14.16 12.61 -4.54
CA GLN A 69 13.98 13.98 -4.07
C GLN A 69 13.05 14.79 -4.97
N GLU A 70 13.10 14.58 -6.30
CA GLU A 70 12.19 15.21 -7.25
C GLU A 70 10.74 14.76 -7.01
N TYR A 71 10.51 13.46 -6.81
CA TYR A 71 9.18 12.94 -6.51
C TYR A 71 8.68 13.39 -5.13
N ILE A 72 9.53 13.34 -4.10
CA ILE A 72 9.17 13.77 -2.74
C ILE A 72 8.87 15.27 -2.72
N GLY A 73 9.63 16.09 -3.45
CA GLY A 73 9.36 17.53 -3.58
C GLY A 73 8.01 17.82 -4.23
N ALA A 74 7.59 17.01 -5.20
CA ALA A 74 6.28 17.11 -5.83
C ALA A 74 5.13 16.62 -4.94
N ILE A 75 5.38 15.65 -4.05
CA ILE A 75 4.37 15.08 -3.14
C ILE A 75 4.21 15.94 -1.87
N ASN A 76 5.32 16.45 -1.32
CA ASN A 76 5.33 17.29 -0.12
C ASN A 76 5.12 18.78 -0.45
N ASP A 77 4.16 19.09 -1.31
CA ASP A 77 3.71 20.47 -1.46
C ASP A 77 3.03 20.90 -0.13
N PRO A 78 3.55 21.93 0.58
CA PRO A 78 2.96 22.41 1.83
C PRO A 78 1.48 22.76 1.70
N PHE A 79 1.03 23.16 0.50
CA PHE A 79 -0.36 23.42 0.21
C PHE A 79 -1.21 22.14 0.23
N VAL A 80 -0.74 21.07 -0.41
CA VAL A 80 -1.45 19.78 -0.48
C VAL A 80 -1.57 19.17 0.91
N CYS A 81 -0.50 19.17 1.71
CA CYS A 81 -0.54 18.69 3.09
C CYS A 81 -1.54 19.48 3.94
N LYS A 82 -1.58 20.82 3.78
CA LYS A 82 -2.52 21.67 4.51
C LYS A 82 -3.97 21.40 4.09
N LEU A 83 -4.20 21.19 2.79
CA LEU A 83 -5.51 20.84 2.26
C LEU A 83 -5.99 19.48 2.78
N GLU A 84 -5.12 18.48 2.81
CA GLU A 84 -5.43 17.15 3.36
C GLU A 84 -5.85 17.22 4.84
N VAL A 85 -5.10 17.95 5.66
CA VAL A 85 -5.44 18.16 7.07
C VAL A 85 -6.81 18.84 7.21
N MET A 86 -7.09 19.85 6.39
CA MET A 86 -8.39 20.54 6.40
C MET A 86 -9.54 19.61 5.99
N LEU A 87 -9.35 18.79 4.94
CA LEU A 87 -10.35 17.84 4.46
C LEU A 87 -10.62 16.74 5.49
N THR A 88 -9.57 16.23 6.13
CA THR A 88 -9.69 15.24 7.20
C THR A 88 -10.49 15.78 8.38
N LEU A 89 -10.18 17.00 8.82
CA LEU A 89 -10.92 17.66 9.90
C LEU A 89 -12.38 17.90 9.51
N PHE A 90 -12.63 18.35 8.28
CA PHE A 90 -13.98 18.57 7.76
C PHE A 90 -14.80 17.27 7.71
N GLY A 91 -14.19 16.17 7.26
CA GLY A 91 -14.83 14.86 7.24
C GLY A 91 -15.23 14.40 8.65
N TRP A 92 -14.31 14.54 9.62
CA TRP A 92 -14.59 14.22 11.01
C TRP A 92 -15.73 15.06 11.60
N MET A 93 -15.72 16.38 11.38
CA MET A 93 -16.79 17.27 11.83
C MET A 93 -18.14 16.90 11.22
N THR A 94 -18.16 16.56 9.93
CA THR A 94 -19.39 16.18 9.23
C THR A 94 -19.95 14.87 9.78
N GLN A 95 -19.11 13.87 10.01
CA GLN A 95 -19.52 12.61 10.61
C GLN A 95 -20.04 12.80 12.04
N ALA A 96 -19.36 13.63 12.85
CA ALA A 96 -19.79 13.95 14.20
C ALA A 96 -21.15 14.67 14.21
N ALA A 97 -21.35 15.63 13.32
CA ALA A 97 -22.63 16.33 13.18
C ALA A 97 -23.76 15.38 12.74
N VAL A 98 -23.48 14.46 11.82
CA VAL A 98 -24.44 13.42 11.40
C VAL A 98 -24.82 12.54 12.59
N ALA A 99 -23.83 12.01 13.32
CA ALA A 99 -24.06 11.17 14.50
C ALA A 99 -24.88 11.90 15.58
N GLN A 100 -24.61 13.19 15.83
CA GLN A 100 -25.38 14.01 16.78
C GLN A 100 -26.82 14.31 16.31
N SER A 101 -27.04 14.36 14.99
CA SER A 101 -28.35 14.62 14.40
C SER A 101 -29.23 13.36 14.27
N MET A 102 -28.65 12.18 14.47
CA MET A 102 -29.40 10.93 14.51
C MET A 102 -30.28 10.93 15.76
N LYS A 103 -31.59 10.74 15.56
CA LYS A 103 -32.51 10.50 16.67
C LYS A 103 -32.23 9.13 17.26
N ASP A 104 -32.23 9.04 18.59
CA ASP A 104 -32.21 7.76 19.30
C ASP A 104 -33.39 6.92 18.81
N THR A 105 -33.07 5.86 18.06
CA THR A 105 -34.07 4.89 17.67
C THR A 105 -34.24 3.91 18.83
N LYS A 106 -35.49 3.75 19.31
CA LYS A 106 -35.86 2.71 20.29
C LYS A 106 -35.80 1.33 19.62
N SER A 107 -34.59 0.90 19.29
CA SER A 107 -34.30 -0.42 18.72
C SER A 107 -34.04 -1.47 19.82
N MET A 108 -33.73 -1.04 21.05
CA MET A 108 -33.34 -1.93 22.14
C MET A 108 -34.38 -2.12 23.27
N ASP A 109 -35.60 -1.60 23.14
CA ASP A 109 -36.67 -1.81 24.14
C ASP A 109 -37.34 -3.21 24.06
N TYR A 110 -36.82 -4.13 23.22
CA TYR A 110 -37.43 -5.44 22.94
C TYR A 110 -36.66 -6.67 23.48
N PHE A 111 -35.67 -6.49 24.34
CA PHE A 111 -35.04 -7.61 25.09
C PHE A 111 -35.11 -7.37 26.59
#